data_AF-A0A7U6QPL1-F1
#
_entry.id   AF-A0A7U6QPL1-F1
#
_cell.length_a   1.000
_cell.length_b   1.000
_cell.length_c   1.000
_cell.angle_alpha   90.00
_cell.angle_beta   90.00
_cell.angle_gamma   90.00
#
_symmetry.space_group_name_H-M   'P 1'
#
loop_
_entity.id
_entity.type
_entity.pdbx_description
1 polymer ?
#
loop_
_entity_poly.entity_id
_entity_poly.type
_entity_poly.pdbx_seq_one_letter_code
_entity_poly.pdbx_strand_id
1 'polypeptide(L)'
;MVAIGMLMVLVGLFSVYKYFKKQQFSPDSKLFHRAWMMMTPLGFIALLAGWFVTETGRQPWTVYGVIRTAESMSPLAAQQVATTLIGFIIVYTFVFGAGSFYILRLIGQGPKPYTDPAEDNFYEHSVTEGQGRTLSGDNDPAGHTTKQDIDTPADDIDDGGLR
;
A
#
# COMPACT_ATOMS: atom_id res chain seq x y z
N MET A 1 -25.78 -10.92 4.29
CA MET A 1 -25.61 -9.56 4.83
C MET A 1 -25.56 -9.56 6.36
N VAL A 2 -26.64 -9.87 7.09
CA VAL A 2 -26.70 -9.74 8.56
C VAL A 2 -25.61 -10.54 9.28
N ALA A 3 -25.44 -11.83 8.94
CA ALA A 3 -24.40 -12.66 9.57
C ALA A 3 -22.98 -12.10 9.36
N ILE A 4 -22.67 -11.64 8.14
CA ILE A 4 -21.38 -11.01 7.81
C ILE A 4 -21.23 -9.68 8.56
N GLY A 5 -22.29 -8.87 8.65
CA GLY A 5 -22.29 -7.62 9.41
C GLY A 5 -22.02 -7.85 10.90
N MET A 6 -22.70 -8.83 11.51
CA MET A 6 -22.45 -9.20 12.90
C MET A 6 -21.03 -9.73 13.12
N LEU A 7 -20.51 -10.55 12.19
CA LEU A 7 -19.12 -11.00 12.22
C LEU A 7 -18.13 -9.82 12.19
N MET A 8 -18.34 -8.84 11.30
CA MET A 8 -17.49 -7.65 11.19
C MET A 8 -17.55 -6.80 12.47
N VAL A 9 -18.73 -6.65 13.08
CA VAL A 9 -18.89 -5.96 14.37
C VAL A 9 -18.11 -6.69 15.47
N LEU A 10 -18.24 -8.02 15.56
CA LEU A 10 -17.52 -8.81 16.56
C LEU A 10 -16.00 -8.70 16.40
N VAL A 11 -15.49 -8.78 15.17
CA VAL A 11 -14.07 -8.59 14.86
C VAL A 11 -13.63 -7.16 15.21
N GLY A 12 -14.45 -6.15 14.93
CA GLY A 12 -14.21 -4.76 15.31
C GLY A 12 -14.11 -4.56 16.82
N LEU A 13 -15.08 -5.07 17.58
CA LEU A 13 -15.08 -5.01 19.05
C LEU A 13 -13.87 -5.74 19.65
N PHE A 14 -13.53 -6.91 19.11
CA PHE A 14 -12.35 -7.66 19.56
C PHE A 14 -11.04 -6.92 19.24
N SER A 15 -10.98 -6.20 18.12
CA SER A 15 -9.87 -5.29 17.78
C SER A 15 -9.72 -4.20 18.83
N VAL A 16 -10.81 -3.53 19.21
CA VAL A 16 -10.78 -2.47 20.22
C VAL A 16 -10.35 -3.02 21.59
N TYR A 17 -10.84 -4.20 21.99
CA TYR A 17 -10.41 -4.84 23.23
C TYR A 17 -8.91 -5.15 23.23
N LYS A 18 -8.36 -5.68 22.13
CA LYS A 18 -6.91 -5.93 21.99
C LYS A 18 -6.07 -4.66 21.94
N TYR A 19 -6.61 -3.58 21.37
CA TYR A 19 -5.99 -2.26 21.36
C TYR A 19 -5.73 -1.77 22.79
N PHE A 20 -6.75 -1.81 23.65
CA PHE A 20 -6.59 -1.41 25.06
C PHE A 20 -5.61 -2.30 25.84
N LYS A 21 -5.48 -3.58 25.47
CA LYS A 21 -4.48 -4.48 26.06
C LYS A 21 -3.07 -4.34 25.49
N LYS A 22 -2.83 -3.43 24.53
CA LYS A 22 -1.55 -3.26 23.80
C LYS A 22 -1.02 -4.55 23.13
N GLN A 23 -1.89 -5.51 22.83
CA GLN A 23 -1.55 -6.81 22.23
C GLN A 23 -1.87 -6.89 20.73
N GLN A 24 -2.15 -5.75 20.10
CA GLN A 24 -2.61 -5.68 18.71
C GLN A 24 -1.56 -6.17 17.70
N PHE A 25 -0.29 -5.87 17.97
CA PHE A 25 0.85 -6.19 17.10
C PHE A 25 1.64 -7.41 17.58
N SER A 26 1.10 -8.17 18.54
CA SER A 26 1.79 -9.35 19.06
C SER A 26 1.92 -10.42 17.97
N PRO A 27 3.13 -11.00 17.78
CA PRO A 27 3.38 -12.04 16.77
C PRO A 27 2.48 -13.28 16.87
N ASP A 28 1.94 -13.55 18.07
CA ASP A 28 1.05 -14.68 18.34
C ASP A 28 -0.35 -14.53 17.73
N SER A 29 -0.70 -13.35 17.20
CA SER A 29 -2.04 -13.05 16.71
C SER A 29 -2.25 -13.26 15.20
N LYS A 30 -1.43 -14.12 14.55
CA LYS A 30 -1.48 -14.35 13.08
C LYS A 30 -2.88 -14.65 12.53
N LEU A 31 -3.67 -15.46 13.25
CA LEU A 31 -5.06 -15.77 12.90
C LEU A 31 -5.95 -14.52 12.84
N PHE A 32 -5.74 -13.59 13.77
CA PHE A 32 -6.50 -12.36 13.86
C PHE A 32 -6.15 -11.37 12.73
N HIS A 33 -4.86 -11.27 12.39
CA HIS A 33 -4.40 -10.48 11.24
C HIS A 33 -4.94 -11.05 9.92
N ARG A 34 -5.03 -12.39 9.82
CA ARG A 34 -5.69 -13.07 8.70
C ARG A 34 -7.19 -12.78 8.64
N ALA A 35 -7.87 -12.74 9.79
CA ALA A 35 -9.27 -12.36 9.86
C ALA A 35 -9.51 -10.93 9.35
N TRP A 36 -8.64 -9.98 9.68
CA TRP A 36 -8.70 -8.62 9.13
C TRP A 36 -8.55 -8.57 7.61
N MET A 37 -7.58 -9.32 7.07
CA MET A 37 -7.41 -9.42 5.61
C MET A 37 -8.66 -10.01 4.93
N MET A 38 -9.33 -10.98 5.57
CA MET A 38 -10.57 -11.56 5.06
C MET A 38 -11.79 -10.64 5.18
N MET A 39 -11.78 -9.67 6.11
CA MET A 39 -12.89 -8.70 6.22
C MET A 39 -12.97 -7.77 5.00
N THR A 40 -11.85 -7.50 4.32
CA THR A 40 -11.80 -6.62 3.15
C THR A 40 -12.75 -7.08 2.01
N PRO A 41 -12.69 -8.32 1.50
CA PRO A 41 -13.65 -8.79 0.50
C PRO A 41 -15.04 -9.08 1.07
N LEU A 42 -15.16 -9.45 2.36
CA LEU A 42 -16.45 -9.78 2.98
C LEU A 42 -17.42 -8.60 3.03
N GLY A 43 -16.92 -7.37 3.23
CA GLY A 43 -17.75 -6.17 3.21
C GLY A 43 -18.46 -5.98 1.87
N PHE A 44 -17.76 -6.21 0.76
CA PHE A 44 -18.33 -6.14 -0.59
C PHE A 44 -19.43 -7.19 -0.80
N ILE A 45 -19.21 -8.43 -0.35
CA ILE A 45 -20.20 -9.51 -0.41
C ILE A 45 -21.44 -9.17 0.42
N ALA A 46 -21.25 -8.60 1.62
CA ALA A 46 -22.36 -8.19 2.46
C ALA A 46 -23.25 -7.12 1.79
N LEU A 47 -22.62 -6.16 1.11
CA LEU A 47 -23.31 -5.11 0.34
C LEU A 47 -24.12 -5.69 -0.81
N LEU A 48 -23.54 -6.57 -1.63
CA LEU A 48 -24.25 -7.23 -2.73
C LEU A 48 -25.43 -8.08 -2.23
N ALA A 49 -25.21 -8.81 -1.13
CA ALA A 49 -26.28 -9.60 -0.52
C ALA A 49 -27.44 -8.73 -0.01
N GLY A 50 -27.15 -7.52 0.50
CA GLY A 50 -28.17 -6.56 0.91
C GLY A 50 -29.03 -6.11 -0.25
N TRP A 51 -28.39 -5.65 -1.33
CA TRP A 51 -29.06 -5.26 -2.58
C TRP A 51 -29.90 -6.39 -3.17
N PHE A 52 -29.38 -7.61 -3.18
CA PHE A 52 -30.11 -8.77 -3.69
C PHE A 52 -31.38 -9.04 -2.89
N VAL A 53 -31.31 -8.99 -1.56
CA VAL A 53 -32.48 -9.19 -0.68
C VAL A 53 -33.53 -8.10 -0.91
N THR A 54 -33.13 -6.84 -1.06
CA THR A 54 -34.09 -5.74 -1.27
C THR A 54 -34.75 -5.77 -2.64
N GLU A 55 -33.99 -6.06 -3.70
CA GLU A 55 -34.53 -6.12 -5.06
C GLU A 55 -35.39 -7.37 -5.27
N THR A 56 -34.92 -8.53 -4.80
CA THR A 56 -35.69 -9.78 -4.92
C THR A 56 -36.89 -9.78 -3.99
N GLY A 57 -36.76 -9.20 -2.79
CA GLY A 57 -37.85 -9.13 -1.80
C GLY A 57 -39.03 -8.27 -2.25
N ARG A 58 -38.83 -7.38 -3.23
CA ARG A 58 -39.88 -6.54 -3.81
C ARG A 58 -40.60 -7.20 -5.00
N GLN A 59 -40.05 -8.27 -5.57
CA GLN A 59 -40.76 -9.05 -6.59
C GLN A 59 -42.09 -9.58 -6.02
N PRO A 60 -43.22 -9.52 -6.76
CA PRO A 60 -43.36 -9.30 -8.21
C PRO A 60 -43.66 -7.85 -8.64
N TRP A 61 -43.34 -6.85 -7.81
CA TRP A 61 -43.71 -5.45 -8.05
C TRP A 61 -42.53 -4.61 -8.51
N THR A 62 -42.71 -3.82 -9.57
CA THR A 62 -41.79 -2.72 -9.92
C THR A 62 -42.12 -1.46 -9.12
N VAL A 63 -43.42 -1.21 -8.92
CA VAL A 63 -43.95 -0.18 -8.02
C VAL A 63 -45.05 -0.84 -7.20
N TYR A 64 -44.90 -0.84 -5.88
CA TYR A 64 -45.82 -1.52 -4.98
C TYR A 64 -47.26 -1.10 -5.21
N GLY A 65 -48.13 -2.06 -5.51
CA GLY A 65 -49.56 -1.85 -5.71
C GLY A 65 -49.94 -1.12 -7.00
N VAL A 66 -48.97 -0.77 -7.87
CA VAL A 66 -49.23 -0.04 -9.12
C VAL A 66 -48.86 -0.87 -10.34
N ILE A 67 -47.60 -1.28 -10.49
CA ILE A 67 -47.11 -1.96 -11.70
C ILE A 67 -46.32 -3.22 -11.33
N ARG A 68 -46.65 -4.34 -11.97
CA ARG A 68 -45.94 -5.61 -11.83
C ARG A 68 -44.68 -5.65 -12.69
N THR A 69 -43.68 -6.43 -12.27
CA THR A 69 -42.42 -6.59 -13.01
C THR A 69 -42.65 -7.09 -14.44
N ALA A 70 -43.59 -8.01 -14.64
CA ALA A 70 -43.93 -8.54 -15.96
C ALA A 70 -44.50 -7.50 -16.93
N GLU A 71 -45.19 -6.47 -16.40
CA GLU A 71 -45.80 -5.41 -17.20
C GLU A 71 -44.84 -4.24 -17.45
N SER A 72 -43.68 -4.23 -16.77
CA SER A 72 -42.69 -3.16 -16.87
C SER A 72 -41.64 -3.39 -17.98
N MET A 73 -41.79 -4.45 -18.78
CA MET A 73 -40.81 -4.83 -19.80
C MET A 73 -41.09 -4.13 -21.13
N SER A 74 -40.06 -3.53 -21.73
CA SER A 74 -40.17 -2.92 -23.07
C SER A 74 -40.35 -3.99 -24.16
N PRO A 75 -41.12 -3.71 -25.23
CA PRO A 75 -41.34 -4.64 -26.34
C PRO A 75 -40.12 -4.70 -27.27
N LEU A 76 -39.05 -5.34 -26.81
CA LEU A 76 -37.81 -5.53 -27.56
C LEU A 76 -37.61 -7.01 -27.90
N ALA A 77 -36.96 -7.28 -29.03
CA ALA A 77 -36.61 -8.65 -29.39
C ALA A 77 -35.60 -9.21 -28.39
N ALA A 78 -35.83 -10.42 -27.89
CA ALA A 78 -34.95 -11.08 -26.91
C ALA A 78 -33.49 -11.13 -27.37
N GLN A 79 -33.26 -11.24 -28.68
CA GLN A 79 -31.91 -11.24 -29.26
C GLN A 79 -31.17 -9.92 -29.07
N GLN A 80 -31.85 -8.76 -29.20
CA GLN A 80 -31.23 -7.44 -29.00
C GLN A 80 -30.82 -7.23 -27.54
N VAL A 81 -31.66 -7.66 -26.60
CA VAL A 81 -31.36 -7.60 -25.16
C VAL A 81 -30.19 -8.53 -24.82
N ALA A 82 -30.15 -9.74 -25.37
CA ALA A 82 -29.06 -10.67 -25.14
C ALA A 82 -27.72 -10.14 -25.68
N THR A 83 -27.71 -9.59 -26.90
CA THR A 83 -26.49 -9.02 -27.50
C THR A 83 -25.94 -7.86 -26.66
N THR A 84 -26.80 -6.94 -26.22
CA THR A 84 -26.37 -5.80 -25.38
C THR A 84 -25.93 -6.24 -23.99
N LEU A 85 -26.62 -7.20 -23.37
CA LEU A 85 -26.24 -7.79 -22.09
C LEU A 85 -24.85 -8.44 -22.15
N ILE A 86 -24.56 -9.21 -23.21
CA ILE A 86 -23.23 -9.79 -23.42
C ILE A 86 -22.17 -8.70 -23.57
N GLY A 87 -22.47 -7.64 -24.33
CA GLY A 87 -21.61 -6.47 -24.45
C GLY A 87 -21.28 -5.86 -23.09
N PHE A 88 -22.29 -5.64 -22.24
CA PHE A 88 -22.09 -5.13 -20.88
C PHE A 88 -21.27 -6.08 -20.02
N ILE A 89 -21.52 -7.40 -20.07
CA ILE A 89 -20.74 -8.40 -19.32
C ILE A 89 -19.26 -8.32 -19.70
N ILE A 90 -18.94 -8.27 -21.00
CA ILE A 90 -17.56 -8.20 -21.49
C ILE A 90 -16.88 -6.92 -20.97
N VAL A 91 -17.51 -5.76 -21.19
CA VAL A 91 -16.94 -4.47 -20.80
C VAL A 91 -16.75 -4.39 -19.29
N TYR A 92 -17.76 -4.77 -18.51
CA TYR A 92 -17.68 -4.70 -17.05
C TYR A 92 -16.67 -5.68 -16.49
N THR A 93 -16.59 -6.90 -17.04
CA THR A 93 -15.57 -7.88 -16.63
C THR A 93 -14.16 -7.35 -16.94
N PHE A 94 -13.96 -6.74 -18.10
CA PHE A 94 -12.66 -6.16 -18.46
C PHE A 94 -12.27 -5.00 -17.53
N VAL A 95 -13.16 -4.02 -17.36
CA VAL A 95 -12.90 -2.83 -16.54
C VAL A 95 -12.72 -3.21 -15.05
N PHE A 96 -13.64 -3.99 -14.51
CA PHE A 96 -13.58 -4.41 -13.11
C PHE A 96 -12.40 -5.36 -12.85
N GLY A 97 -12.09 -6.26 -13.80
CA GLY A 97 -10.94 -7.15 -13.73
C GLY A 97 -9.62 -6.40 -13.77
N ALA A 98 -9.44 -5.46 -14.71
CA ALA A 98 -8.25 -4.62 -14.80
C ALA A 98 -8.08 -3.74 -13.55
N GLY A 99 -9.17 -3.12 -13.06
CA GLY A 99 -9.15 -2.32 -11.85
C GLY A 99 -8.80 -3.13 -10.60
N SER A 100 -9.43 -4.29 -10.42
CA SER A 100 -9.13 -5.19 -9.29
C SER A 100 -7.69 -5.69 -9.34
N PHE A 101 -7.19 -6.08 -10.53
CA PHE A 101 -5.80 -6.48 -10.72
C PHE A 101 -4.83 -5.34 -10.37
N TYR A 102 -5.12 -4.12 -10.82
CA TYR A 102 -4.27 -2.96 -10.54
C TYR A 102 -4.22 -2.64 -9.04
N ILE A 103 -5.36 -2.64 -8.35
CA ILE A 103 -5.43 -2.40 -6.91
C ILE A 103 -4.66 -3.49 -6.16
N LEU A 104 -4.85 -4.76 -6.50
CA LEU A 104 -4.13 -5.86 -5.86
C LEU A 104 -2.62 -5.79 -6.12
N ARG A 105 -2.21 -5.40 -7.34
CA ARG A 105 -0.81 -5.17 -7.69
C ARG A 105 -0.20 -4.00 -6.91
N LEU A 106 -0.98 -2.95 -6.65
CA LEU A 106 -0.53 -1.80 -5.86
C LEU A 106 -0.40 -2.15 -4.38
N ILE A 107 -1.37 -2.88 -3.82
CA ILE A 107 -1.31 -3.38 -2.43
C ILE A 107 -0.10 -4.30 -2.25
N GLY A 108 0.21 -5.15 -3.24
CA GLY A 108 1.35 -6.07 -3.20
C GLY A 108 2.74 -5.42 -3.25
N GLN A 109 2.86 -4.16 -3.70
CA GLN A 109 4.15 -3.46 -3.72
C GLN A 109 4.62 -3.06 -2.31
N GLY A 110 3.69 -2.94 -1.36
CA GLY A 110 3.98 -2.51 0.00
C GLY A 110 4.46 -1.05 0.10
N PRO A 111 4.58 -0.51 1.32
CA PRO A 111 5.13 0.82 1.53
C PRO A 111 6.61 0.86 1.12
N LYS A 112 6.97 1.82 0.27
CA LYS A 112 8.38 2.09 -0.05
C LYS A 112 9.04 2.77 1.16
N PRO A 113 10.28 2.39 1.51
CA PRO A 113 11.04 3.12 2.52
C PRO A 113 11.10 4.61 2.12
N TYR A 114 10.82 5.49 3.08
CA TYR A 114 11.11 6.90 2.90
C TYR A 114 12.63 7.07 3.00
N THR A 115 13.28 7.31 1.87
CA THR A 115 14.68 7.73 1.85
C THR A 115 14.70 9.24 2.00
N ASP A 116 15.42 9.75 3.02
CA ASP A 116 15.64 11.18 3.18
C ASP A 116 16.53 11.68 2.02
N PRO A 117 16.07 12.63 1.19
CA PRO A 117 16.88 13.19 0.10
C PRO A 117 18.19 13.84 0.57
N ALA A 118 18.33 14.13 1.88
CA ALA A 118 19.55 14.68 2.45
C ALA A 118 20.69 13.65 2.60
N GLU A 119 20.40 12.35 2.74
CA GLU A 119 21.45 11.32 2.89
C GLU A 119 22.12 10.96 1.55
N ASP A 120 21.38 10.99 0.44
CA ASP A 120 21.92 10.66 -0.89
C ASP A 120 22.95 11.71 -1.39
N ASN A 121 22.80 12.98 -0.98
CA ASN A 121 23.67 14.07 -1.43
C ASN A 121 24.92 14.31 -0.55
N PHE A 122 24.99 13.71 0.65
CA PHE A 122 26.11 13.94 1.58
C PHE A 122 27.38 13.16 1.17
N TYR A 123 27.20 12.01 0.52
CA TYR A 123 28.32 11.17 0.07
C TYR A 123 28.84 11.51 -1.33
N GLU A 124 28.05 12.20 -2.17
CA GLU A 124 28.45 12.49 -3.54
C GLU A 124 29.41 13.71 -3.63
N HIS A 125 29.26 14.69 -2.74
CA HIS A 125 30.10 15.91 -2.76
C HIS A 125 31.43 15.82 -2.01
N SER A 126 31.59 14.92 -1.04
CA SER A 126 32.85 14.80 -0.28
C SER A 126 33.97 14.10 -1.06
N VAL A 127 33.63 13.24 -2.02
CA VAL A 127 34.62 12.51 -2.83
C VAL A 127 35.23 13.41 -3.91
N THR A 128 34.50 14.41 -4.41
CA THR A 128 35.00 15.32 -5.46
C THR A 128 35.93 16.41 -4.90
N GLU A 129 35.73 16.85 -3.66
CA GLU A 129 36.59 17.88 -3.03
C GLU A 129 37.96 17.34 -2.56
N GLY A 130 38.08 16.05 -2.23
CA GLY A 130 39.36 15.44 -1.85
C GLY A 130 40.32 15.17 -3.02
N GLN A 131 39.79 15.03 -4.25
CA GLN A 131 40.57 14.63 -5.42
C GLN A 131 41.26 15.82 -6.15
N GLY A 132 40.87 17.06 -5.85
CA GLY A 132 41.36 18.27 -6.53
C GLY A 132 42.62 18.91 -5.95
N ARG A 133 43.10 18.48 -4.77
CA ARG A 133 44.21 19.12 -4.03
C ARG A 133 45.56 18.42 -4.11
N THR A 134 45.71 17.38 -4.95
CA THR A 134 46.97 16.60 -5.06
C THR A 134 47.58 16.57 -6.47
N LEU A 135 47.09 17.39 -7.41
CA LEU A 135 47.67 17.51 -8.75
C LEU A 135 48.35 18.86 -9.00
N SER A 136 48.83 19.53 -7.95
CA SER A 136 49.64 20.74 -8.09
C SER A 136 50.93 20.62 -7.28
N GLY A 137 52.00 20.24 -7.97
CA GLY A 137 53.38 20.48 -7.59
C GLY A 137 53.98 19.48 -6.60
N ASP A 138 54.50 18.36 -7.10
CA ASP A 138 55.89 17.97 -6.84
C ASP A 138 56.28 16.76 -7.69
N ASN A 139 57.16 17.00 -8.67
CA ASN A 139 57.89 15.93 -9.37
C ASN A 139 59.25 15.82 -8.70
N ASP A 140 59.37 14.93 -7.70
CA ASP A 140 60.67 14.57 -7.14
C ASP A 140 60.87 13.05 -7.25
N PRO A 141 61.80 12.55 -8.08
CA PRO A 141 61.93 11.11 -8.37
C PRO A 141 62.78 10.34 -7.35
N ALA A 142 63.02 10.87 -6.15
CA ALA A 142 63.80 10.17 -5.13
C ALA A 142 63.34 10.54 -3.71
N GLY A 143 62.70 9.62 -2.99
CA GLY A 143 62.51 9.80 -1.55
C GLY A 143 61.35 9.03 -0.91
N HIS A 144 61.72 8.02 -0.12
CA HIS A 144 61.04 7.53 1.10
C HIS A 144 59.50 7.62 1.20
N THR A 145 58.86 6.46 1.06
CA THR A 145 57.50 6.22 1.58
C THR A 145 57.54 6.13 3.11
N THR A 146 57.51 7.27 3.79
CA THR A 146 57.23 7.31 5.23
C THR A 146 55.75 7.01 5.41
N LYS A 147 55.43 5.75 5.76
CA LYS A 147 54.12 5.39 6.30
C LYS A 147 53.93 6.16 7.60
N GLN A 148 52.99 7.09 7.62
CA GLN A 148 52.62 7.82 8.82
C GLN A 148 51.60 6.97 9.58
N ASP A 149 52.08 6.28 10.63
CA ASP A 149 51.27 5.45 11.52
C ASP A 149 50.29 6.34 12.31
N ILE A 150 49.00 5.99 12.24
CA ILE A 150 47.86 6.80 12.71
C ILE A 150 47.65 6.67 14.24
N ASP A 151 48.49 5.90 14.95
CA ASP A 151 48.30 5.58 16.37
C ASP A 151 49.17 6.41 17.34
N THR A 152 49.61 7.62 16.95
CA THR A 152 50.30 8.53 17.89
C THR A 152 49.31 9.55 18.47
N PRO A 153 49.12 9.60 19.81
CA PRO A 153 48.20 10.56 20.43
C PRO A 153 48.65 12.02 20.25
N ALA A 154 47.64 12.87 20.02
CA ALA A 154 47.60 14.33 20.03
C ALA A 154 48.26 15.07 21.21
N ASP A 155 49.52 14.85 21.53
CA ASP A 155 50.36 15.82 22.26
C ASP A 155 51.28 16.41 21.17
N ASP A 156 51.14 17.67 20.74
CA ASP A 156 51.74 18.82 21.40
C ASP A 156 51.00 20.10 21.00
N ILE A 157 50.34 20.79 21.94
CA ILE A 157 50.07 22.22 21.82
C ILE A 157 51.21 22.92 22.56
N ASP A 158 52.26 23.31 21.82
CA ASP A 158 53.30 24.20 22.31
C ASP A 158 52.87 25.65 22.03
N ASP A 159 52.54 26.34 23.12
CA ASP A 159 52.17 27.75 23.17
C ASP A 159 53.36 28.61 22.73
N GLY A 160 53.35 28.97 21.46
CA GLY A 160 54.25 29.94 20.87
C GLY A 160 54.23 31.25 21.63
N GLY A 161 55.30 31.50 22.40
CA GLY A 161 55.55 32.74 23.09
C GLY A 161 55.45 33.95 22.17
N LEU A 162 54.50 34.82 22.48
CA LEU A 162 54.54 36.23 22.15
C LEU A 162 54.34 37.02 23.45
N ARG A 163 55.20 38.02 23.56
CA ARG A 163 55.33 39.01 24.64
C ARG A 163 54.04 39.70 25.02
#